data_AF-A0A2V7HBE0-F1
#
_entry.id   AF-A0A2V7HBE0-F1
#
_cell.length_a   1.000
_cell.length_b   1.000
_cell.length_c   1.000
_cell.angle_alpha   90.00
_cell.angle_beta   90.00
_cell.angle_gamma   90.00
#
_symmetry.space_group_name_H-M   'P 1'
#
loop_
_entity.id
_entity.type
_entity.pdbx_description
1 polymer ?
#
loop_
_entity_poly.entity_id
_entity_poly.type
_entity_poly.pdbx_seq_one_letter_code
_entity_poly.pdbx_strand_id
1 'polypeptide(L)'
;MPRGEPNRFNAAWHAGLRDHFAGNYRRARAELAEANRLLPELPDVRRITLENDERLKREPLLPWTQVAIGMLVVSAAGWAVLLFRRWQRNRFRIRPAEVMRLLEGPEPPTILDVRASDAYARSPVRIPRSVHVALDSLGDGGSVPADAARVVVAYCT
;
A
#
# COMPACT_ATOMS: atom_id res chain seq x y z
N MET A 1 28.43 46.14 37.46
CA MET A 1 28.81 44.72 37.28
C MET A 1 28.08 44.20 36.05
N PRO A 2 28.70 44.10 34.87
CA PRO A 2 27.99 43.64 33.68
C PRO A 2 27.75 42.13 33.78
N ARG A 3 26.48 41.73 33.96
CA ARG A 3 25.99 40.35 33.76
C ARG A 3 25.59 40.26 32.28
N GLY A 4 26.42 39.71 31.41
CA GLY A 4 26.13 39.83 29.97
C GLY A 4 26.70 38.79 29.02
N GLU A 5 27.75 38.05 29.38
CA GLU A 5 28.28 37.00 28.52
C GLU A 5 28.21 35.66 29.24
N PRO A 6 27.44 34.67 28.73
CA PRO A 6 27.56 33.32 29.26
C PRO A 6 28.98 32.85 28.99
N ASN A 7 29.72 32.60 30.07
CA ASN A 7 31.00 31.88 30.01
C ASN A 7 30.88 30.74 28.99
N ARG A 8 31.87 30.58 28.09
CA ARG A 8 31.87 29.55 27.04
C ARG A 8 31.58 28.16 27.61
N PHE A 9 32.01 27.88 28.84
CA PHE A 9 31.62 26.69 29.59
C PHE A 9 30.11 26.62 29.83
N ASN A 10 29.49 27.65 30.41
CA ASN A 10 28.05 27.69 30.68
C ASN A 10 27.25 27.55 29.38
N ALA A 11 27.69 28.17 28.28
CA ALA A 11 27.04 28.04 26.98
C ALA A 11 27.05 26.58 26.50
N ALA A 12 28.21 25.91 26.52
CA ALA A 12 28.35 24.51 26.12
C ALA A 12 27.61 23.56 27.07
N TRP A 13 27.71 23.80 28.39
CA TRP A 13 27.05 22.99 29.42
C TRP A 13 25.52 23.07 29.32
N HIS A 14 24.96 24.27 29.22
CA HIS A 14 23.51 24.43 29.09
C HIS A 14 22.99 23.90 27.76
N ALA A 15 23.74 24.05 26.66
CA ALA A 15 23.37 23.44 25.39
C ALA A 15 23.32 21.91 25.52
N GLY A 16 24.38 21.30 26.06
CA GLY A 16 24.47 19.85 26.22
C GLY A 16 23.38 19.29 27.12
N LEU A 17 23.03 19.99 28.21
CA LEU A 17 21.90 19.62 29.06
C LEU A 17 20.56 19.69 28.33
N ARG A 18 20.30 20.76 27.56
CA ARG A 18 19.06 20.88 26.79
C ARG A 18 18.91 19.73 25.81
N ASP A 19 19.95 19.41 25.06
CA ASP A 19 19.91 18.34 24.07
C ASP A 19 19.83 16.95 24.74
N HIS A 20 20.51 16.75 25.87
CA HIS A 20 20.43 15.51 26.64
C HIS A 20 19.00 15.25 27.14
N PHE A 21 18.37 16.25 27.75
CA PHE A 21 17.00 16.13 28.25
C PHE A 21 15.94 16.13 27.14
N ALA A 22 16.24 16.70 25.97
CA ALA A 22 15.41 16.58 24.77
C ALA A 22 15.52 15.21 24.07
N GLY A 23 16.41 14.32 24.54
CA GLY A 23 16.65 13.00 23.95
C GLY A 23 17.58 13.02 22.72
N ASN A 24 18.16 14.17 22.39
CA ASN A 24 19.08 14.36 21.26
C ASN A 24 20.53 14.00 21.67
N TYR A 25 20.76 12.76 22.11
CA TYR A 25 22.02 12.33 22.73
C TYR A 25 23.25 12.50 21.83
N ARG A 26 23.08 12.35 20.51
CA ARG A 26 24.15 12.61 19.52
C ARG A 26 24.64 14.04 19.54
N ARG A 27 23.71 14.99 19.64
CA ARG A 27 24.01 16.42 19.63
C ARG A 27 24.57 16.86 20.98
N ALA A 28 23.96 16.38 22.06
CA ALA A 28 24.44 16.58 23.43
C ALA A 28 25.89 16.12 23.62
N ARG A 29 26.31 15.01 23.00
CA ARG A 29 27.67 14.47 23.11
C ARG A 29 28.75 15.49 22.73
N ALA A 30 28.56 16.24 21.66
CA ALA A 30 29.53 17.23 21.19
C ALA A 30 29.67 18.40 22.17
N GLU A 31 28.55 18.87 22.70
CA GLU A 31 28.48 20.02 23.61
C GLU A 31 28.99 19.67 25.01
N LEU A 32 28.67 18.46 25.50
CA LEU A 32 29.21 17.92 26.76
C LEU A 32 30.73 17.69 26.71
N ALA A 33 31.24 17.21 25.56
CA ALA A 33 32.68 17.06 25.36
C ALA A 33 33.41 18.42 25.36
N GLU A 34 32.80 19.47 24.79
CA GLU A 34 33.34 20.83 24.84
C GLU A 34 33.32 21.38 26.27
N ALA A 35 32.23 21.18 27.02
CA ALA A 35 32.16 21.58 28.43
C ALA A 35 33.25 20.89 29.28
N ASN A 36 33.47 19.59 29.09
CA ASN A 36 34.52 18.82 29.77
C ASN A 36 35.93 19.28 29.37
N ARG A 37 36.13 19.77 28.14
CA ARG A 37 37.41 20.33 27.70
C ARG A 37 37.71 21.67 28.37
N LEU A 38 36.69 22.51 28.53
CA LEU A 38 36.85 23.86 29.09
C LEU A 38 37.07 23.85 30.60
N LEU A 39 36.42 22.91 31.32
CA LEU A 39 36.61 22.74 32.75
C LEU A 39 36.63 21.24 33.09
N PRO A 40 37.82 20.60 33.01
CA PRO A 40 37.95 19.18 33.32
C PRO A 40 37.74 18.92 34.82
N GLU A 41 37.40 17.68 35.17
CA GLU A 41 37.21 17.16 36.53
C GLU A 41 35.92 17.54 37.27
N LEU A 42 34.99 18.25 36.65
CA LEU A 42 33.65 18.43 37.21
C LEU A 42 32.90 17.09 37.27
N PRO A 43 32.54 16.59 38.47
CA PRO A 43 31.87 15.30 38.62
C PRO A 43 30.54 15.23 37.87
N ASP A 44 29.78 16.32 37.86
CA ASP A 44 28.48 16.40 37.19
C ASP A 44 28.62 16.32 35.66
N VAL A 45 29.61 17.01 35.08
CA VAL A 45 29.88 16.95 33.64
C VAL A 45 30.28 15.54 33.24
N ARG A 46 31.14 14.89 34.03
CA ARG A 46 31.56 13.50 33.80
C ARG A 46 30.38 12.53 33.89
N ARG A 47 29.54 12.68 34.92
CA ARG A 47 28.34 11.86 35.12
C ARG A 47 27.40 11.95 33.92
N ILE A 48 26.99 13.15 33.54
CA ILE A 48 26.05 13.36 32.42
C ILE A 48 26.65 12.91 31.09
N THR A 49 27.96 13.10 30.88
CA THR A 49 28.64 12.61 29.68
C THR A 49 28.60 11.08 29.58
N LEU A 50 28.83 10.37 30.68
CA LEU A 50 28.75 8.90 30.74
C LEU A 50 27.31 8.42 30.51
N GLU A 51 26.34 9.03 31.20
CA GLU A 51 24.92 8.72 31.01
C GLU A 51 24.47 8.95 29.56
N ASN A 52 24.93 10.04 28.93
CA ASN A 52 24.65 10.34 27.53
C ASN A 52 25.22 9.27 26.58
N ASP A 53 26.46 8.84 26.82
CA ASP A 53 27.12 7.81 26.00
C ASP A 53 26.47 6.43 26.15
N GLU A 54 26.00 6.08 27.35
CA GLU A 54 25.22 4.86 27.57
C GLU A 54 23.87 4.90 26.84
N ARG A 55 23.18 6.05 26.87
CA ARG A 55 21.90 6.21 26.15
C ARG A 55 22.09 6.20 24.64
N LEU A 56 23.16 6.81 24.14
CA LEU A 56 23.48 6.81 22.72
C LEU A 56 23.70 5.39 22.17
N LYS A 57 24.32 4.50 22.96
CA LYS A 57 24.48 3.08 22.60
C LYS A 57 23.14 2.33 22.48
N ARG A 58 22.10 2.80 23.18
CA ARG A 58 20.75 2.20 23.14
C ARG A 58 19.86 2.82 22.07
N GLU A 59 20.30 3.89 21.41
CA GLU A 59 19.54 4.54 20.34
C GLU A 59 19.49 3.62 19.11
N PRO A 60 18.32 3.38 18.52
CA PRO A 60 18.22 2.55 17.32
C PRO A 60 19.01 3.19 16.17
N LEU A 61 19.87 2.39 15.51
CA LEU A 61 20.74 2.85 14.42
C LEU A 61 19.96 3.35 13.19
N LEU A 62 18.76 2.81 12.99
CA LEU A 62 17.91 3.09 11.83
C LEU A 62 16.53 3.57 12.32
N PRO A 63 15.86 4.43 11.53
CA PRO A 63 14.51 4.90 11.83
C PRO A 63 13.48 3.79 11.52
N TRP A 64 13.49 2.72 12.32
CA TRP A 64 12.68 1.51 12.10
C TRP A 64 11.18 1.79 11.90
N THR A 65 10.65 2.81 12.57
CA THR A 65 9.25 3.25 12.39
C THR A 65 8.96 3.66 10.94
N GLN A 66 9.85 4.44 10.33
CA GLN A 66 9.68 4.89 8.94
C GLN A 66 9.84 3.72 7.96
N VAL A 67 10.78 2.82 8.23
CA VAL A 67 10.98 1.60 7.42
C VAL A 67 9.73 0.71 7.48
N ALA A 68 9.18 0.48 8.67
CA ALA A 68 7.98 -0.33 8.86
C ALA A 68 6.76 0.30 8.14
N ILE A 69 6.58 1.61 8.26
CA ILE A 69 5.53 2.35 7.53
C ILE A 69 5.72 2.18 6.02
N GLY A 70 6.93 2.36 5.50
CA GLY A 70 7.23 2.20 4.09
C GLY A 70 6.89 0.79 3.58
N MET A 71 7.28 -0.24 4.34
CA MET A 71 6.99 -1.63 3.99
C MET A 71 5.49 -1.94 3.97
N LEU A 72 4.73 -1.39 4.93
CA LEU A 72 3.27 -1.52 4.96
C LEU A 72 2.61 -0.87 3.75
N VAL A 73 3.03 0.34 3.38
CA VAL A 73 2.50 1.07 2.22
C VAL A 73 2.74 0.30 0.92
N VAL A 74 3.97 -0.21 0.71
CA VAL A 74 4.31 -0.99 -0.48
C VAL A 74 3.48 -2.27 -0.57
N SER A 75 3.32 -2.98 0.55
CA SER A 75 2.51 -4.20 0.62
C SER A 75 1.03 -3.93 0.31
N ALA A 76 0.46 -2.89 0.92
CA ALA A 76 -0.94 -2.50 0.69
C ALA A 76 -1.18 -2.09 -0.77
N ALA A 77 -0.25 -1.35 -1.39
CA ALA A 77 -0.34 -0.97 -2.79
C ALA A 77 -0.33 -2.20 -3.73
N GLY A 78 0.54 -3.19 -3.46
CA GLY A 78 0.57 -4.44 -4.22
C GLY A 78 -0.76 -5.19 -4.18
N TRP A 79 -1.34 -5.34 -2.99
CA TRP A 79 -2.65 -5.97 -2.81
C TRP A 79 -3.78 -5.19 -3.48
N ALA A 80 -3.79 -3.86 -3.37
CA ALA A 80 -4.80 -3.02 -4.01
C ALA A 80 -4.80 -3.19 -5.53
N VAL A 81 -3.62 -3.25 -6.17
CA VAL A 81 -3.51 -3.49 -7.62
C VAL A 81 -4.07 -4.86 -8.00
N LEU A 82 -3.74 -5.91 -7.26
CA LEU A 82 -4.25 -7.26 -7.54
C LEU A 82 -5.78 -7.35 -7.38
N LEU A 83 -6.32 -6.77 -6.30
CA LEU A 83 -7.76 -6.72 -6.07
C LEU A 83 -8.47 -5.89 -7.13
N PHE A 84 -7.91 -4.75 -7.51
CA PHE A 84 -8.46 -3.92 -8.58
C PHE A 84 -8.48 -4.66 -9.91
N ARG A 85 -7.39 -5.35 -10.30
CA ARG A 85 -7.34 -6.17 -11.52
C ARG A 85 -8.34 -7.33 -11.47
N ARG A 86 -8.50 -7.98 -10.31
CA ARG A 86 -9.50 -9.03 -10.10
C ARG A 86 -10.91 -8.48 -10.23
N TRP A 87 -11.18 -7.31 -9.68
CA TRP A 87 -12.47 -6.64 -9.78
C TRP A 87 -12.79 -6.25 -11.23
N GLN A 88 -11.86 -5.59 -11.92
CA GLN A 88 -12.00 -5.21 -13.34
C GLN A 88 -12.36 -6.42 -14.21
N ARG A 89 -11.64 -7.55 -14.05
CA ARG A 89 -11.91 -8.78 -14.81
C ARG A 89 -13.26 -9.43 -14.51
N ASN A 90 -13.80 -9.21 -13.30
CA ASN A 90 -15.06 -9.84 -12.87
C ASN A 90 -16.23 -8.84 -12.78
N ARG A 91 -16.05 -7.59 -13.20
CA ARG A 91 -17.05 -6.52 -13.05
C ARG A 91 -18.37 -6.84 -13.74
N PHE A 92 -18.30 -7.51 -14.88
CA PHE A 92 -19.45 -7.87 -15.70
C PHE A 92 -19.76 -9.38 -15.63
N ARG A 93 -19.16 -10.09 -14.67
CA ARG A 93 -19.37 -11.53 -14.53
C ARG A 93 -20.68 -11.79 -13.78
N ILE A 94 -21.63 -12.39 -14.47
CA ILE A 94 -22.96 -12.76 -13.93
C ILE A 94 -22.93 -14.24 -13.50
N ARG A 95 -23.55 -14.57 -12.37
CA ARG A 95 -23.64 -15.96 -11.90
C ARG A 95 -24.76 -16.71 -12.62
N PRO A 96 -24.67 -18.04 -12.83
CA PRO A 96 -25.72 -18.81 -13.50
C PRO A 96 -27.13 -18.62 -12.89
N ALA A 97 -27.22 -18.52 -11.56
CA ALA A 97 -28.48 -18.27 -10.87
C ALA A 97 -29.09 -16.89 -11.19
N GLU A 98 -28.25 -15.87 -11.39
CA GLU A 98 -28.71 -14.54 -11.81
C GLU A 98 -29.16 -14.55 -13.26
N VAL A 99 -28.49 -15.31 -14.13
CA VAL A 99 -28.95 -15.51 -15.52
C VAL A 99 -30.34 -16.12 -15.55
N MET A 100 -30.62 -17.13 -14.71
CA MET A 100 -31.97 -17.74 -14.65
C MET A 100 -33.02 -16.72 -14.19
N ARG A 101 -32.72 -15.90 -13.17
CA ARG A 101 -33.61 -14.82 -12.73
C ARG A 101 -33.86 -13.78 -13.83
N LEU A 102 -32.83 -13.44 -14.61
CA LEU A 102 -32.97 -12.52 -15.74
C LEU A 102 -33.84 -13.11 -16.84
N LEU A 103 -33.78 -14.43 -17.08
CA LEU A 103 -34.61 -15.10 -18.08
C LEU A 103 -36.09 -15.16 -17.69
N GLU A 104 -36.39 -15.23 -16.40
CA GLU A 104 -37.76 -15.22 -15.86
C GLU A 104 -38.35 -13.81 -15.74
N GLY A 105 -37.52 -12.77 -15.89
CA GLY A 105 -37.90 -11.37 -15.77
C GLY A 105 -38.69 -10.81 -16.98
N PRO A 106 -39.21 -9.58 -16.86
CA PRO A 106 -39.99 -8.94 -17.92
C PRO A 106 -39.17 -8.60 -19.17
N GLU A 107 -37.85 -8.44 -19.03
CA GLU A 107 -36.90 -8.15 -20.11
C GLU A 107 -35.79 -9.20 -20.14
N PRO A 108 -36.03 -10.36 -20.77
CA PRO A 108 -35.05 -11.43 -20.78
C PRO A 108 -33.82 -11.06 -21.62
N PRO A 109 -32.61 -11.42 -21.17
CA PRO A 109 -31.37 -11.06 -21.84
C PRO A 109 -31.18 -11.83 -23.14
N THR A 110 -30.34 -11.28 -24.02
CA THR A 110 -29.82 -12.00 -25.19
C THR A 110 -28.67 -12.89 -24.75
N ILE A 111 -28.85 -14.21 -24.85
CA ILE A 111 -27.81 -15.18 -24.48
C ILE A 111 -26.97 -15.50 -25.72
N LEU A 112 -25.67 -15.35 -25.60
CA LEU A 112 -24.70 -15.71 -26.65
C LEU A 112 -23.89 -16.92 -26.22
N ASP A 113 -23.90 -17.93 -27.07
CA ASP A 113 -22.99 -19.06 -26.98
C ASP A 113 -21.73 -18.72 -27.78
N VAL A 114 -20.64 -18.38 -27.09
CA VAL A 114 -19.38 -17.96 -27.74
C VAL A 114 -18.36 -19.10 -27.82
N ARG A 115 -18.82 -20.36 -27.72
CA ARG A 115 -17.96 -21.53 -27.91
C ARG A 115 -17.46 -21.60 -29.35
N ALA A 116 -16.28 -22.19 -29.54
CA ALA A 116 -15.79 -22.55 -30.87
C ALA A 116 -16.80 -23.46 -31.59
N SER A 117 -16.89 -23.35 -32.92
CA SER A 117 -17.92 -24.03 -33.72
C SER A 117 -17.91 -25.56 -33.55
N ASP A 118 -16.73 -26.15 -33.39
CA ASP A 118 -16.54 -27.58 -33.12
C ASP A 118 -17.04 -28.00 -31.72
N ALA A 119 -16.81 -27.16 -30.71
CA ALA A 119 -17.30 -27.36 -29.35
C ALA A 119 -18.81 -27.17 -29.26
N TYR A 120 -19.36 -26.20 -30.00
CA TYR A 120 -20.80 -25.99 -30.14
C TYR A 120 -21.50 -27.19 -30.79
N ALA A 121 -20.93 -27.73 -31.87
CA ALA A 121 -21.48 -28.87 -32.59
C ALA A 121 -21.48 -30.16 -31.74
N ARG A 122 -20.45 -30.37 -30.91
CA ARG A 122 -20.30 -31.56 -30.06
C ARG A 122 -21.15 -31.55 -28.79
N SER A 123 -21.58 -30.38 -28.31
CA SER A 123 -22.25 -30.26 -27.03
C SER A 123 -23.78 -30.45 -27.16
N PRO A 124 -24.37 -31.46 -26.48
CA PRO A 124 -25.82 -31.68 -26.49
C PRO A 124 -26.58 -30.70 -25.59
N VAL A 125 -25.88 -30.02 -24.66
CA VAL A 125 -26.47 -29.09 -23.70
C VAL A 125 -26.18 -27.66 -24.12
N ARG A 126 -27.25 -26.86 -24.22
CA ARG A 126 -27.22 -25.45 -24.60
C ARG A 126 -28.20 -24.69 -23.71
N ILE A 127 -27.88 -23.44 -23.41
CA ILE A 127 -28.85 -22.59 -22.70
C ILE A 127 -30.01 -22.31 -23.68
N PRO A 128 -31.28 -22.46 -23.27
CA PRO A 128 -32.42 -22.19 -24.15
C PRO A 128 -32.37 -20.78 -24.74
N ARG A 129 -32.77 -20.65 -26.01
CA ARG A 129 -32.76 -19.40 -26.79
C ARG A 129 -31.38 -18.72 -26.93
N SER A 130 -30.30 -19.47 -26.72
CA SER A 130 -28.96 -18.97 -27.01
C SER A 130 -28.72 -18.87 -28.51
N VAL A 131 -28.02 -17.80 -28.92
CA VAL A 131 -27.54 -17.61 -30.29
C VAL A 131 -26.06 -17.96 -30.31
N HIS A 132 -25.66 -18.85 -31.23
CA HIS A 132 -24.25 -19.19 -31.40
C HIS A 132 -23.55 -18.08 -32.19
N VAL A 133 -22.47 -17.57 -31.63
CA VAL A 133 -21.59 -16.60 -32.28
C VAL A 133 -20.17 -17.07 -32.06
N ALA A 134 -19.49 -17.52 -33.12
CA ALA A 134 -18.14 -18.03 -33.01
C ALA A 134 -17.19 -16.94 -32.48
N LEU A 135 -16.30 -17.32 -31.56
CA LEU A 135 -15.34 -16.38 -30.98
C LEU A 135 -14.41 -15.78 -32.04
N ASP A 136 -14.01 -16.59 -33.02
CA ASP A 136 -13.15 -16.17 -34.12
C ASP A 136 -13.81 -15.05 -34.95
N SER A 137 -15.13 -15.14 -35.20
CA SER A 137 -15.82 -14.11 -35.97
C SER A 137 -15.98 -12.79 -35.21
N LEU A 138 -15.93 -12.80 -33.87
CA LEU A 138 -15.95 -11.58 -33.05
C LEU A 138 -14.59 -10.86 -33.04
N GLY A 139 -13.48 -11.63 -33.07
CA GLY A 139 -12.13 -11.07 -33.14
C GLY A 139 -11.88 -10.25 -34.41
N ASP A 140 -12.50 -10.66 -35.52
CA ASP A 140 -12.39 -10.02 -36.83
C ASP A 140 -13.38 -8.86 -37.05
N GLY A 141 -14.08 -8.42 -36.00
CA GLY A 141 -15.04 -7.30 -36.07
C GLY A 141 -16.46 -7.69 -36.50
N GLY A 142 -16.82 -8.97 -36.39
CA GLY A 142 -18.17 -9.45 -36.68
C GLY A 142 -19.24 -8.84 -35.76
N SER A 143 -20.45 -8.70 -36.30
CA SER A 143 -21.58 -8.13 -35.56
C SER A 143 -22.21 -9.15 -34.62
N VAL A 144 -22.52 -8.72 -33.39
CA VAL A 144 -23.36 -9.47 -32.47
C VAL A 144 -24.83 -9.22 -32.81
N PRO A 145 -25.66 -10.27 -33.03
CA PRO A 145 -27.10 -10.12 -33.24
C PRO A 145 -27.82 -9.84 -31.92
N ALA A 146 -27.52 -8.71 -31.30
CA ALA A 146 -28.12 -8.27 -30.05
C ALA A 146 -28.65 -6.85 -30.17
N ASP A 147 -29.79 -6.61 -29.52
CA ASP A 147 -30.31 -5.27 -29.30
C ASP A 147 -29.42 -4.53 -28.29
N ALA A 148 -28.91 -3.36 -28.69
CA ALA A 148 -28.04 -2.53 -27.85
C ALA A 148 -28.74 -2.01 -26.59
N ALA A 149 -30.08 -1.97 -26.57
CA ALA A 149 -30.86 -1.60 -25.39
C ALA A 149 -31.01 -2.75 -24.38
N ARG A 150 -30.60 -3.98 -24.72
CA ARG A 150 -30.79 -5.18 -23.89
C ARG A 150 -29.48 -5.71 -23.34
N VAL A 151 -29.58 -6.35 -22.17
CA VAL A 151 -28.44 -7.03 -21.54
C VAL A 151 -28.03 -8.23 -22.41
N VAL A 152 -26.74 -8.30 -22.71
CA VAL A 152 -26.13 -9.41 -23.44
C VAL A 152 -25.32 -10.26 -22.47
N VAL A 153 -25.61 -11.56 -22.42
CA VAL A 153 -24.91 -12.53 -21.58
C VAL A 153 -24.21 -13.55 -22.46
N ALA A 154 -22.89 -13.47 -22.52
CA ALA A 154 -22.07 -14.46 -23.21
C ALA A 154 -21.66 -15.59 -22.26
N TYR A 155 -21.66 -16.83 -22.76
CA TYR A 155 -21.12 -17.99 -22.05
C TYR A 155 -20.25 -18.83 -22.98
N CYS A 156 -19.27 -19.49 -22.38
CA CYS A 156 -18.40 -20.48 -23.01
C CYS A 156 -18.38 -21.77 -22.17
N THR A 157 -17.59 -22.76 -22.60
CA THR A 157 -17.19 -23.92 -21.78
C THR A 157 -16.21 -23.54 -20.69
#